data_AF-A0A0T7FYU1-F1
#
_entry.id   AF-A0A0T7FYU1-F1
#
_cell.length_a   1.000
_cell.length_b   1.000
_cell.length_c   1.000
_cell.angle_alpha   90.00
_cell.angle_beta   90.00
_cell.angle_gamma   90.00
#
_symmetry.space_group_name_H-M   'P 1'
#
loop_
_entity.id
_entity.type
_entity.pdbx_description
1 polymer ?
#
loop_
_entity_poly.entity_id
_entity_poly.type
_entity_poly.pdbx_seq_one_letter_code
_entity_poly.pdbx_strand_id
1 'polypeptide(L)'
;MEDRVRFALEKLLNVAHQDTGQGRRVANFILAWWNAEMHGGFDLTDLADLDPEICEDMVTVFTWMAREETLSYPDAYKPEIVQIIRRWRPHVEID
;
A
#
# COMPACT_ATOMS: atom_id res chain seq x y z
N MET A 1 8.80 4.41 -12.27
CA MET A 1 9.10 4.46 -10.82
C MET A 1 10.60 4.51 -10.59
N GLU A 2 11.08 5.58 -9.94
CA GLU A 2 12.49 5.77 -9.52
C GLU A 2 12.89 4.78 -8.41
N ASP A 3 14.20 4.49 -8.27
CA ASP A 3 14.70 3.50 -7.30
C ASP A 3 14.33 3.83 -5.85
N ARG A 4 14.35 5.11 -5.46
CA ARG A 4 13.92 5.55 -4.12
C ARG A 4 12.45 5.20 -3.86
N VAL A 5 11.59 5.39 -4.84
CA VAL A 5 10.15 5.10 -4.72
C VAL A 5 9.92 3.60 -4.67
N ARG A 6 10.65 2.85 -5.50
CA ARG A 6 10.63 1.38 -5.48
C ARG A 6 11.01 0.84 -4.11
N PHE A 7 12.12 1.34 -3.54
CA PHE A 7 12.59 0.94 -2.23
C PHE A 7 11.58 1.27 -1.12
N ALA A 8 10.95 2.44 -1.16
CA ALA A 8 9.87 2.80 -0.24
C ALA A 8 8.67 1.84 -0.36
N LEU A 9 8.24 1.55 -1.59
CA LEU A 9 7.15 0.60 -1.84
C LEU A 9 7.47 -0.81 -1.31
N GLU A 10 8.68 -1.31 -1.53
CA GLU A 10 9.11 -2.63 -1.05
C GLU A 10 9.11 -2.72 0.49
N LYS A 11 9.53 -1.64 1.17
CA LYS A 11 9.41 -1.56 2.64
C LYS A 11 7.94 -1.60 3.09
N LEU A 12 7.05 -0.86 2.42
CA LEU A 12 5.62 -0.87 2.73
C LEU A 12 4.98 -2.25 2.47
N LEU A 13 5.32 -2.91 1.37
CA LEU A 13 4.85 -4.27 1.07
C LEU A 13 5.27 -5.24 2.17
N ASN A 14 6.53 -5.18 2.61
CA ASN A 14 7.02 -6.01 3.72
C ASN A 14 6.24 -5.78 5.01
N VAL A 15 5.91 -4.52 5.36
CA VAL A 15 5.10 -4.21 6.54
C VAL A 15 3.66 -4.71 6.37
N ALA A 16 3.05 -4.54 5.19
CA ALA A 16 1.68 -4.98 4.92
C ALA A 16 1.47 -6.50 5.01
N HIS A 17 2.53 -7.30 4.84
CA HIS A 17 2.46 -8.75 5.04
C HIS A 17 2.40 -9.16 6.52
N GLN A 18 2.80 -8.28 7.45
CA GLN A 18 2.84 -8.59 8.87
C GLN A 18 1.46 -8.50 9.51
N ASP A 19 1.11 -9.44 10.38
CA ASP A 19 -0.16 -9.44 11.13
C ASP A 19 -0.07 -8.50 12.33
N THR A 20 0.00 -7.20 12.06
CA THR A 20 0.09 -6.13 13.07
C THR A 20 -0.88 -4.99 12.76
N GLY A 21 -1.12 -4.11 13.74
CA GLY A 21 -1.92 -2.90 13.52
C GLY A 21 -1.35 -2.02 12.41
N GLN A 22 -0.03 -1.84 12.38
CA GLN A 22 0.66 -1.09 11.33
C GLN A 22 0.57 -1.80 9.98
N GLY A 23 0.74 -3.13 9.94
CA GLY A 23 0.58 -3.93 8.73
C GLY A 23 -0.80 -3.76 8.09
N ARG A 24 -1.87 -3.75 8.90
CA ARG A 24 -3.23 -3.47 8.42
C ARG A 24 -3.38 -2.08 7.80
N ARG A 25 -2.79 -1.06 8.43
CA ARG A 25 -2.87 0.33 7.99
C ARG A 25 -2.09 0.54 6.69
N VAL A 26 -0.90 -0.04 6.58
CA VAL A 26 -0.12 -0.04 5.33
C VAL A 26 -0.83 -0.80 4.23
N ALA A 27 -1.44 -1.95 4.54
CA ALA A 27 -2.27 -2.66 3.57
C ALA A 27 -3.44 -1.82 3.07
N ASN A 28 -4.14 -1.08 3.95
CA ASN A 28 -5.21 -0.17 3.51
C ASN A 28 -4.70 0.89 2.53
N PHE A 29 -3.52 1.46 2.75
CA PHE A 29 -2.90 2.41 1.80
C PHE A 29 -2.63 1.76 0.43
N ILE A 30 -1.95 0.61 0.40
CA ILE A 30 -1.60 -0.09 -0.85
C ILE A 30 -2.85 -0.55 -1.60
N LEU A 31 -3.83 -1.09 -0.88
CA LEU A 31 -5.06 -1.61 -1.48
C LEU A 31 -6.01 -0.49 -1.95
N ALA A 32 -6.00 0.66 -1.29
CA ALA A 32 -6.71 1.85 -1.77
C ALA A 32 -6.13 2.35 -3.09
N TRP A 33 -4.80 2.32 -3.23
CA TRP A 33 -4.15 2.59 -4.52
C TRP A 33 -4.52 1.55 -5.57
N TRP A 34 -4.53 0.26 -5.22
CA TRP A 34 -4.85 -0.82 -6.17
C TRP A 34 -6.29 -0.78 -6.68
N ASN A 35 -7.27 -0.70 -5.77
CA ASN A 35 -8.69 -0.52 -6.07
C ASN A 35 -9.47 -0.17 -4.78
N ALA A 36 -9.68 1.11 -4.51
CA ALA A 36 -10.40 1.56 -3.32
C ALA A 36 -11.89 1.14 -3.29
N GLU A 37 -12.54 1.00 -4.44
CA GLU A 37 -13.95 0.58 -4.52
C GLU A 37 -14.12 -0.87 -4.04
N MET A 38 -13.19 -1.75 -4.44
CA MET A 38 -13.23 -3.17 -4.09
C MET A 38 -12.58 -3.48 -2.74
N HIS A 39 -11.50 -2.79 -2.39
CA HIS A 39 -10.68 -3.14 -1.24
C HIS A 39 -10.74 -2.13 -0.10
N GLY A 40 -11.52 -1.06 -0.25
CA GLY A 40 -11.65 0.01 0.74
C GLY A 40 -10.53 1.05 0.64
N GLY A 41 -10.77 2.19 1.28
CA GLY A 41 -9.83 3.32 1.30
C GLY A 41 -8.80 3.27 2.44
N PHE A 42 -7.96 4.30 2.47
CA PHE A 42 -7.05 4.61 3.57
C PHE A 42 -7.58 5.81 4.35
N ASP A 43 -7.70 5.68 5.67
CA ASP A 43 -8.10 6.77 6.56
C ASP A 43 -6.87 7.60 6.94
N LEU A 44 -6.87 8.91 6.67
CA LEU A 44 -5.73 9.78 6.97
C LEU A 44 -5.40 9.85 8.47
N THR A 45 -6.36 9.55 9.34
CA THR A 45 -6.12 9.47 10.79
C THR A 45 -5.26 8.27 11.18
N ASP A 46 -5.15 7.26 10.31
CA ASP A 46 -4.29 6.08 10.54
C ASP A 46 -2.80 6.45 10.64
N LEU A 47 -2.38 7.59 10.10
CA LEU A 47 -1.01 8.11 10.21
C LEU A 47 -0.58 8.33 11.67
N ALA A 48 -1.52 8.57 12.60
CA ALA A 48 -1.20 8.78 14.00
C ALA A 48 -0.72 7.51 14.73
N ASP A 49 -1.01 6.33 14.17
CA ASP A 49 -0.70 5.02 14.74
C ASP A 49 0.39 4.27 13.96
N LEU A 50 1.12 4.98 13.10
CA LEU A 50 2.22 4.45 12.30
C LEU A 50 3.56 5.03 12.76
N ASP A 51 4.60 4.20 12.70
CA ASP A 51 5.95 4.66 12.95
C ASP A 51 6.34 5.73 11.91
N PRO A 52 7.08 6.79 12.30
CA PRO A 52 7.41 7.89 11.40
C PRO A 52 8.06 7.47 10.08
N GLU A 53 8.92 6.45 10.11
CA GLU A 53 9.62 5.93 8.93
C GLU A 53 8.65 5.30 7.92
N ILE A 54 7.57 4.65 8.38
CA ILE A 54 6.51 4.12 7.51
C ILE A 54 5.73 5.27 6.87
N CYS A 55 5.43 6.32 7.64
CA CYS A 55 4.79 7.52 7.12
C CYS A 55 5.65 8.20 6.03
N GLU A 56 6.97 8.28 6.21
CA GLU A 56 7.89 8.82 5.21
C GLU A 56 7.90 8.00 3.91
N ASP A 57 7.82 6.67 4.01
CA ASP A 57 7.71 5.79 2.84
C ASP A 57 6.38 5.98 2.12
N MET A 58 5.26 6.08 2.85
CA MET A 58 3.95 6.38 2.26
C MET A 58 3.97 7.73 1.53
N VAL A 59 4.54 8.77 2.13
CA VAL A 59 4.67 10.09 1.51
C VAL A 59 5.57 10.05 0.28
N THR A 60 6.62 9.24 0.28
CA THR A 60 7.49 9.05 -0.89
C THR A 60 6.72 8.45 -2.06
N VAL A 61 5.94 7.39 -1.83
CA VAL A 61 5.08 6.79 -2.86
C VAL A 61 3.96 7.74 -3.29
N PHE A 62 3.29 8.40 -2.35
CA PHE A 62 2.21 9.35 -2.62
C PHE A 62 2.67 10.55 -3.44
N THR A 63 3.83 11.13 -3.12
CA THR A 63 4.41 12.24 -3.87
C THR A 63 4.73 11.83 -5.30
N TRP A 64 5.25 10.62 -5.49
CA TRP A 64 5.50 10.07 -6.82
C TRP A 64 4.18 9.89 -7.59
N MET A 65 3.17 9.22 -7.01
CA MET A 65 1.86 9.05 -7.63
C MET A 65 1.23 10.39 -8.05
N ALA A 66 1.32 11.41 -7.21
CA ALA A 66 0.76 12.73 -7.46
C ALA A 66 1.47 13.52 -8.59
N ARG A 67 2.66 13.08 -9.01
CA ARG A 67 3.46 13.71 -10.07
C ARG A 67 3.38 12.97 -11.41
N GLU A 68 2.94 11.72 -11.41
CA GLU A 68 2.76 10.97 -12.67
C GLU A 68 1.66 11.61 -13.52
N GLU A 69 1.89 11.72 -14.83
CA GLU A 69 0.91 12.30 -15.77
C GLU A 69 -0.31 11.39 -15.99
N THR A 70 -0.14 10.10 -15.77
CA THR A 70 -1.17 9.07 -15.92
C THR A 70 -1.19 8.16 -14.70
N LEU A 71 -2.32 7.48 -14.52
CA LEU A 71 -2.48 6.49 -13.46
C LEU A 71 -1.47 5.36 -13.67
N SER A 72 -0.61 5.15 -12.67
CA SER A 72 0.43 4.12 -12.67
C SER A 72 0.17 3.13 -11.54
N TYR A 73 0.36 1.85 -11.82
CA TYR A 73 0.19 0.75 -10.86
C TYR A 73 1.51 -0.01 -10.69
N PRO A 74 1.74 -0.61 -9.50
CA PRO A 74 2.93 -1.39 -9.23
C PRO A 74 2.76 -2.84 -9.75
N ASP A 75 2.46 -3.02 -11.04
CA ASP A 75 2.06 -4.32 -11.63
C ASP A 75 3.08 -5.44 -11.39
N ALA A 76 4.37 -5.10 -11.30
CA ALA A 76 5.45 -6.04 -10.98
C ALA A 76 5.27 -6.70 -9.59
N TYR A 77 4.54 -6.06 -8.68
CA TYR A 77 4.25 -6.53 -7.32
C TYR A 77 2.84 -7.09 -7.18
N LYS A 78 2.14 -7.38 -8.30
CA LYS A 78 0.80 -7.98 -8.28
C LYS A 78 0.75 -9.27 -7.44
N PRO A 79 1.71 -10.21 -7.51
CA PRO A 79 1.69 -11.42 -6.68
C PRO A 79 1.68 -11.12 -5.17
N GLU A 80 2.47 -10.15 -4.74
CA GLU A 80 2.59 -9.68 -3.35
C GLU A 80 1.31 -8.99 -2.91
N ILE A 81 0.75 -8.12 -3.75
CA ILE A 81 -0.53 -7.43 -3.49
C ILE A 81 -1.67 -8.44 -3.37
N VAL A 82 -1.72 -9.48 -4.21
CA VAL A 82 -2.70 -10.56 -4.09
C VAL A 82 -2.60 -11.27 -2.73
N GLN A 83 -1.39 -11.50 -2.23
CA GLN A 83 -1.21 -12.08 -0.89
C GLN A 83 -1.68 -11.13 0.23
N ILE A 84 -1.47 -9.82 0.07
CA ILE A 84 -1.99 -8.79 0.99
C ILE A 84 -3.53 -8.77 0.96
N ILE A 85 -4.15 -8.86 -0.21
CA ILE A 85 -5.62 -8.98 -0.35
C ILE A 85 -6.11 -10.22 0.40
N ARG A 86 -5.51 -11.40 0.16
CA ARG A 86 -5.91 -12.65 0.86
C ARG A 86 -5.83 -12.52 2.37
N ARG A 87 -4.84 -11.81 2.89
CA ARG A 87 -4.67 -11.59 4.33
C ARG A 87 -5.74 -10.65 4.91
N TRP A 88 -5.92 -9.48 4.29
CA TRP A 88 -6.70 -8.39 4.88
C TRP A 88 -8.14 -8.31 4.38
N ARG A 89 -8.45 -9.00 3.28
CA ARG A 89 -9.78 -9.11 2.65
C ARG A 89 -10.08 -10.58 2.31
N PRO A 90 -10.07 -11.50 3.30
CA PRO A 90 -10.22 -12.95 3.05
C PRO A 90 -11.58 -13.34 2.43
N HIS A 91 -12.53 -12.43 2.40
CA HIS A 91 -13.88 -12.62 1.85
C HIS A 91 -14.03 -12.12 0.41
N VAL A 92 -13.00 -11.49 -0.15
CA VAL A 92 -13.02 -10.99 -1.53
C VAL A 92 -12.49 -12.09 -2.45
N GLU A 93 -13.27 -12.46 -3.47
CA GLU A 93 -12.79 -13.33 -4.55
C GLU A 93 -11.73 -12.59 -5.37
N ILE A 94 -10.64 -13.28 -5.70
CA ILE A 94 -9.52 -12.74 -6.46
C ILE A 94 -9.52 -13.43 -7.81
N ASP A 95 -9.80 -12.67 -8.86
CA ASP A 95 -9.70 -13.11 -10.27
C ASP A 95 -8.25 -13.21 -10.76
#